data_AF-A0A3D3KUN8-F1
#
_entry.id   AF-A0A3D3KUN8-F1
#
_cell.length_a   1.000
_cell.length_b   1.000
_cell.length_c   1.000
_cell.angle_alpha   90.00
_cell.angle_beta   90.00
_cell.angle_gamma   90.00
#
_symmetry.space_group_name_H-M   'P 1'
#
loop_
_entity.id
_entity.type
_entity.pdbx_description
1 polymer ?
#
loop_
_entity_poly.entity_id
_entity_poly.type
_entity_poly.pdbx_seq_one_letter_code
_entity_poly.pdbx_strand_id
1 'polypeptide(L)' 'LILWGAQDGLLPRNGQETLAARIPGSVLKVYAYVAHLVLWECPDQVAEDAAAFFHRPGHPLRQGLS' A
#
# COMPACT_ATOMS: atom_id res chain seq x y z
N LEU A 1 1.61 0.34 -4.77
CA LEU A 1 0.87 0.50 -3.48
C LEU A 1 1.87 0.95 -2.42
N ILE A 2 1.56 1.98 -1.66
CA ILE A 2 2.33 2.43 -0.48
C ILE A 2 1.46 2.14 0.73
N LEU A 3 1.96 1.30 1.64
CA LEU A 3 1.26 0.91 2.87
C LEU A 3 1.85 1.70 4.03
N TRP A 4 1.02 2.34 4.83
CA TRP A 4 1.48 3.12 5.97
C TRP A 4 0.51 3.01 7.14
N GLY A 5 1.05 2.71 8.32
CA GLY A 5 0.30 2.74 9.57
C GLY A 5 0.19 4.16 10.10
N ALA A 6 -1.01 4.59 10.50
CA ALA A 6 -1.24 5.94 11.01
C ALA A 6 -0.55 6.22 12.35
N GLN A 7 -0.09 5.17 13.03
CA GLN A 7 0.66 5.24 14.28
C GLN A 7 2.16 4.99 14.06
N ASP A 8 2.63 5.05 12.82
CA ASP A 8 4.05 4.94 12.49
C ASP A 8 4.83 6.14 13.07
N GLY A 9 5.68 5.86 14.07
CA GLY A 9 6.57 6.83 14.69
C GLY A 9 7.96 6.93 14.04
N LEU A 10 8.25 6.10 13.03
CA LEU A 10 9.56 6.03 12.35
C LEU A 10 9.54 6.78 11.03
N LEU A 11 8.51 6.56 10.21
CA LEU A 11 8.37 7.23 8.91
C LEU A 11 7.18 8.18 8.93
N PRO A 12 7.41 9.51 8.93
CA PRO A 12 6.34 10.48 9.04
C PRO A 12 5.46 10.52 7.79
N ARG A 13 4.21 10.96 7.99
CA ARG A 13 3.18 11.07 6.94
C ARG A 13 3.63 11.85 5.70
N ASN A 14 4.34 12.95 5.88
CA ASN A 14 4.81 13.80 4.77
C ASN A 14 5.75 13.07 3.81
N GLY A 15 6.55 12.11 4.30
CA GLY A 15 7.42 11.27 3.48
C GLY A 15 6.60 10.39 2.55
N GLN A 16 5.50 9.82 3.06
CA GLN A 16 4.60 8.98 2.28
C GLN A 16 3.85 9.76 1.21
N GLU A 17 3.42 10.98 1.55
CA GLU A 17 2.78 11.90 0.59
C GLU A 17 3.75 12.33 -0.51
N THR A 18 5.01 12.59 -0.13
CA THR A 18 6.08 12.90 -1.10
C THR A 18 6.33 11.74 -2.05
N LEU A 19 6.36 10.50 -1.54
CA LEU A 19 6.50 9.30 -2.38
C LEU A 19 5.30 9.14 -3.32
N ALA A 20 4.08 9.30 -2.81
CA ALA A 20 2.86 9.18 -3.60
C ALA A 20 2.82 10.21 -4.76
N ALA A 21 3.24 11.45 -4.49
CA ALA A 21 3.31 12.51 -5.49
C ALA A 21 4.37 12.24 -6.58
N ARG A 22 5.45 11.51 -6.25
CA ARG A 22 6.59 11.24 -7.16
C ARG A 22 6.46 9.95 -7.96
N ILE A 23 5.56 9.04 -7.58
CA ILE A 23 5.41 7.74 -8.24
C ILE A 23 4.06 7.73 -8.98
N PRO A 24 4.03 7.94 -10.30
CA PRO A 24 2.81 7.86 -11.10
C PRO A 24 2.11 6.51 -10.93
N GLY A 25 0.79 6.53 -10.76
CA GLY A 25 -0.01 5.31 -10.54
C GLY A 25 0.14 4.67 -9.15
N SER A 26 0.93 5.27 -8.25
CA SER A 26 0.97 4.84 -6.86
C SER A 26 -0.33 5.20 -6.12
N VAL A 27 -0.57 4.50 -5.01
CA VAL A 27 -1.70 4.76 -4.11
C VAL A 27 -1.16 4.63 -2.69
N LEU A 28 -1.38 5.66 -1.86
CA LEU A 28 -1.12 5.62 -0.43
C LEU A 28 -2.33 5.06 0.32
N LYS A 29 -2.17 3.89 0.93
CA LYS A 29 -3.16 3.24 1.79
C LYS A 29 -2.73 3.43 3.25
N VAL A 30 -3.66 3.96 4.04
CA VAL A 30 -3.45 4.27 5.46
C VAL A 30 -4.19 3.26 6.33
N TYR A 31 -3.48 2.65 7.27
CA TYR A 31 -4.04 1.72 8.26
C TYR A 31 -4.17 2.48 9.59
N ALA A 32 -5.40 2.80 9.99
CA ALA A 32 -5.68 3.78 11.05
C ALA A 32 -5.13 3.40 12.45
N TYR A 33 -4.99 2.10 12.73
CA TYR A 33 -4.66 1.59 14.06
C TYR A 33 -3.40 0.72 14.07
N VAL A 34 -2.48 0.99 13.15
CA VAL A 34 -1.31 0.15 12.88
C VAL A 34 -0.06 1.01 12.97
N ALA A 35 1.01 0.46 13.54
CA ALA A 35 2.31 1.12 13.62
C ALA A 35 3.10 0.90 12.32
N HIS A 36 4.43 0.90 12.42
CA HIS A 36 5.30 0.87 11.24
C HIS A 36 5.17 -0.43 10.42
N LEU A 37 4.97 -1.57 11.08
CA LEU A 37 5.09 -2.90 10.45
C LEU A 37 3.73 -3.47 10.05
N VAL A 38 3.08 -2.78 9.10
CA VAL A 38 1.71 -3.08 8.66
C VAL A 38 1.49 -4.55 8.26
N LEU A 39 2.45 -5.15 7.56
CA LEU A 39 2.41 -6.55 7.15
C LEU A 39 2.37 -7.53 8.34
N TRP A 40 2.99 -7.18 9.47
CA TRP A 40 3.05 -8.06 10.64
C TRP A 40 1.80 -7.95 11.50
N GLU A 41 1.23 -6.75 11.57
CA GLU A 41 0.04 -6.49 12.38
C GLU A 41 -1.25 -6.92 11.67
N CYS A 42 -1.33 -6.76 10.35
CA CYS A 42 -2.54 -7.03 9.56
C CYS A 42 -2.23 -7.80 8.26
N PRO A 43 -1.67 -9.02 8.34
CA PRO A 43 -1.21 -9.75 7.16
C PRO A 43 -2.32 -10.03 6.14
N ASP A 44 -3.51 -10.43 6.60
CA ASP A 44 -4.64 -10.74 5.71
C ASP A 44 -5.12 -9.51 4.96
N GLN A 45 -5.32 -8.39 5.67
CA GLN A 45 -5.74 -7.13 5.07
C GLN A 45 -4.70 -6.59 4.08
N VAL A 46 -3.40 -6.77 4.37
CA VAL A 46 -2.32 -6.40 3.46
C VAL A 46 -2.34 -7.25 2.19
N ALA A 47 -2.58 -8.56 2.31
CA ALA A 47 -2.72 -9.45 1.15
C ALA A 47 -3.93 -9.07 0.28
N GLU A 48 -5.08 -8.79 0.89
CA GLU A 48 -6.28 -8.32 0.20
C GLU A 48 -6.06 -6.99 -0.54
N ASP A 49 -5.47 -6.00 0.14
CA ASP A 49 -5.19 -4.69 -0.46
C ASP A 49 -4.16 -4.78 -1.60
N ALA A 50 -3.17 -5.66 -1.48
CA ALA A 50 -2.20 -5.94 -2.54
C ALA A 50 -2.87 -6.61 -3.76
N ALA A 51 -3.70 -7.63 -3.53
CA ALA A 51 -4.47 -8.28 -4.59
C ALA A 51 -5.39 -7.26 -5.30
N ALA A 52 -6.13 -6.44 -4.55
CA ALA A 52 -6.96 -5.39 -5.12
C ALA A 52 -6.14 -4.33 -5.88
N PHE A 53 -4.91 -4.03 -5.45
CA PHE A 53 -4.02 -3.15 -6.20
C PHE A 53 -3.68 -3.73 -7.58
N PHE A 54 -3.33 -5.01 -7.64
CA PHE A 54 -2.90 -5.68 -8.87
C PHE A 54 -4.04 -5.97 -9.86
N HIS A 55 -5.26 -6.19 -9.37
CA HIS A 55 -6.42 -6.48 -10.23
C HIS A 55 -7.14 -5.23 -10.77
N ARG A 56 -6.63 -4.02 -10.47
CA ARG A 56 -7.24 -2.78 -10.96
C ARG A 56 -7.24 -2.69 -12.49
N PRO A 57 -8.34 -2.21 -13.11
CA PRO A 57 -8.36 -1.94 -14.55
C PRO A 57 -7.22 -0.99 -14.95
N GLY A 58 -6.47 -1.35 -16.00
CA GLY A 58 -5.34 -0.55 -16.49
C GLY A 58 -3.99 -0.82 -15.81
N HIS A 59 -3.93 -1.64 -14.75
CA HIS A 59 -2.65 -2.19 -14.28
C HIS A 59 -2.23 -3.36 -15.20
N PRO A 60 -0.97 -3.43 -15.70
CA PRO A 60 -0.55 -4.37 -16.74
C PRO A 60 -0.55 -5.85 -16.32
N LEU A 61 -1.06 -6.20 -15.13
CA LEU A 61 -1.22 -7.59 -14.73
C LEU A 61 -2.50 -8.16 -15.35
N ARG A 62 -2.46 -8.37 -16.67
CA ARG A 62 -3.41 -9.24 -17.35
C ARG A 62 -2.65 -10.23 -18.23
N GLN A 63 -2.85 -11.49 -17.88
CA GLN A 63 -2.71 -12.71 -18.69
C GLN A 63 -1.32 -13.35 -18.69
N GLY A 64 -1.15 -14.35 -17.83
CA GLY A 64 0.04 -15.20 -17.85
C GLY A 64 0.06 -16.21 -16.72
N LEU A 65 -0.92 -17.11 -16.68
CA LEU A 65 -0.74 -18.50 -16.26
C LEU A 65 -2.03 -19.24 -16.66
N SER A 66 -2.02 -19.73 -17.90
CA SER A 66 -2.84 -20.85 -18.34
C SER A 66 -2.29 -22.15 -17.76
#